data_AF-A0A6I1W1B3-F1
#
_entry.id   AF-A0A6I1W1B3-F1
#
_cell.length_a   1.000
_cell.length_b   1.000
_cell.length_c   1.000
_cell.angle_alpha   90.00
_cell.angle_beta   90.00
_cell.angle_gamma   90.00
#
_symmetry.space_group_name_H-M   'P 1'
#
loop_
_entity.id
_entity.type
_entity.pdbx_description
1 polymer ?
#
loop_
_entity_poly.entity_id
_entity_poly.type
_entity_poly.pdbx_seq_one_letter_code
_entity_poly.pdbx_strand_id
1 'polypeptide(L)'
;LLEKRTKQGRRPFEPVPILFELNEEQIARIAVNQFRLPGVEVVAQLVRHYPQGAHFAHSVGYVGRINEKEIKTLDKVNYSGTHHIGKTGIERFYEAELHGQVGYEEVETNAR
;
A
#
# COMPACT_ATOMS: atom_id res chain seq x y z
N LEU A 1 1.02 6.13 17.18
CA LEU A 1 0.85 5.23 15.99
C LEU A 1 2.16 5.00 15.24
N LEU A 2 2.93 6.06 14.94
CA LEU A 2 4.25 5.95 14.30
C LEU A 2 5.25 5.13 15.14
N GLU A 3 5.37 5.42 16.44
CA GLU A 3 6.30 4.71 17.34
C GLU A 3 6.06 3.21 17.46
N LYS A 4 4.78 2.79 17.38
CA LYS A 4 4.40 1.37 17.40
C LYS A 4 4.85 0.66 16.13
N ARG A 5 4.89 1.37 14.99
CA ARG A 5 5.36 0.86 13.69
C ARG A 5 6.89 0.75 13.62
N THR A 6 7.61 1.64 14.31
CA THR A 6 9.08 1.58 14.39
C THR A 6 9.59 0.33 15.12
N LYS A 7 8.78 -0.25 16.02
CA LYS A 7 9.17 -1.40 16.86
C LYS A 7 8.85 -2.79 16.27
N GLN A 8 8.14 -2.89 15.15
CA GLN A 8 7.95 -4.18 14.46
C GLN A 8 9.22 -4.53 13.68
N GLY A 9 9.68 -5.77 13.80
CA GLY A 9 10.83 -6.26 13.04
C GLY A 9 10.58 -6.12 11.54
N ARG A 10 11.34 -5.25 10.89
CA ARG A 10 11.26 -4.96 9.45
C ARG A 10 12.51 -5.43 8.77
N ARG A 11 12.38 -5.72 7.47
CA ARG A 11 13.56 -5.91 6.64
C ARG A 11 14.32 -4.57 6.61
N PRO A 12 15.66 -4.58 6.71
CA PRO A 12 16.44 -3.38 6.49
C PRO A 12 16.00 -2.72 5.17
N PHE A 13 15.88 -1.38 5.17
CA PHE A 13 15.53 -0.55 4.01
C PHE A 13 14.09 -0.65 3.47
N GLU A 14 13.14 -1.22 4.22
CA GLU A 14 11.72 -1.19 3.83
C GLU A 14 11.12 0.22 4.03
N PRO A 15 10.59 0.87 2.97
CA PRO A 15 10.05 2.22 3.06
C PRO A 15 8.79 2.25 3.94
N VAL A 16 8.64 3.32 4.72
CA VAL A 16 7.52 3.49 5.64
C VAL A 16 6.60 4.59 5.11
N PRO A 17 5.34 4.28 4.77
CA PRO A 17 4.44 5.31 4.30
C PRO A 17 4.14 6.30 5.42
N ILE A 18 4.42 7.57 5.15
CA ILE A 18 4.25 8.71 6.06
C ILE A 18 2.86 9.34 5.85
N LEU A 19 2.51 9.59 4.59
CA LEU A 19 1.24 10.20 4.17
C LEU A 19 0.64 9.41 3.00
N PHE A 20 -0.69 9.41 2.90
CA PHE A 20 -1.45 8.77 1.83
C PHE A 20 -2.30 9.83 1.12
N GLU A 21 -2.72 9.53 -0.11
CA GLU A 21 -3.68 10.35 -0.87
C GLU A 21 -3.26 11.82 -0.98
N LEU A 22 -2.00 12.05 -1.40
CA LEU A 22 -1.50 13.40 -1.60
C LEU A 22 -2.25 14.09 -2.74
N ASN A 23 -2.64 15.35 -2.53
CA ASN A 23 -3.12 16.19 -3.62
C ASN A 23 -1.95 16.76 -4.44
N GLU A 24 -2.26 17.30 -5.62
CA GLU A 24 -1.25 17.82 -6.56
C GLU A 24 -0.37 18.91 -5.94
N GLU A 25 -0.95 19.78 -5.12
CA GLU A 25 -0.20 20.84 -4.45
C GLU A 25 0.82 20.28 -3.44
N GLN A 26 0.43 19.27 -2.66
CA GLN A 26 1.31 18.59 -1.72
C GLN A 26 2.45 17.88 -2.45
N ILE A 27 2.14 17.19 -3.55
CA ILE A 27 3.15 16.54 -4.40
C ILE A 27 4.15 17.58 -4.91
N ALA A 28 3.67 18.70 -5.45
CA ALA A 28 4.53 19.77 -5.96
C ALA A 28 5.42 20.38 -4.87
N ARG A 29 4.86 20.65 -3.68
CA ARG A 29 5.63 21.18 -2.53
C ARG A 29 6.74 20.22 -2.09
N ILE A 30 6.48 18.91 -2.08
CA ILE A 30 7.49 17.91 -1.73
C ILE A 30 8.54 17.83 -2.84
N ALA A 31 8.14 17.79 -4.10
CA ALA A 31 9.05 17.69 -5.25
C ALA A 31 10.08 18.84 -5.28
N VAL A 32 9.63 20.09 -5.07
CA VAL A 32 10.54 21.25 -5.02
C VAL A 32 11.51 21.19 -3.83
N ASN A 33 11.12 20.56 -2.72
CA ASN A 33 11.93 20.45 -1.51
C ASN A 33 12.66 19.10 -1.37
N GLN A 34 12.62 18.23 -2.40
CA GLN A 34 13.14 16.86 -2.30
C GLN A 34 14.63 16.81 -1.93
N PHE A 35 15.42 17.79 -2.38
CA PHE A 35 16.85 17.93 -2.03
C PHE A 35 17.11 18.11 -0.52
N ARG A 36 16.10 18.53 0.25
CA ARG A 36 16.19 18.73 1.71
C ARG A 36 15.66 17.54 2.50
N LEU A 37 15.09 16.54 1.82
CA LEU A 37 14.37 15.41 2.42
C LEU A 37 15.02 14.08 2.00
N PRO A 38 16.29 13.81 2.38
CA PRO A 38 16.97 12.57 2.02
C PRO A 38 16.21 11.36 2.57
N GLY A 39 15.92 10.39 1.69
CA GLY A 39 15.16 9.19 2.04
C GLY A 39 13.64 9.35 2.02
N VAL A 40 13.13 10.52 1.61
CA VAL A 40 11.69 10.72 1.36
C VAL A 40 11.44 10.68 -0.14
N GLU A 41 10.49 9.85 -0.53
CA GLU A 41 10.05 9.69 -1.91
C GLU A 41 8.52 9.81 -2.00
N VAL A 42 8.04 10.26 -3.16
CA VAL A 42 6.62 10.23 -3.51
C VAL A 42 6.43 9.10 -4.51
N VAL A 43 5.64 8.10 -4.13
CA VAL A 43 5.40 6.91 -4.95
C VAL A 43 3.93 6.89 -5.37
N ALA A 44 3.69 6.72 -6.67
CA ALA A 44 2.35 6.51 -7.18
C ALA A 44 1.87 5.10 -6.83
N GLN A 45 0.66 5.00 -6.28
CA GLN A 45 0.02 3.72 -5.96
C GLN A 45 -1.38 3.66 -6.56
N LEU A 46 -1.77 2.48 -7.02
CA LEU A 46 -3.12 2.23 -7.49
C LEU A 46 -4.09 2.18 -6.31
N VAL A 47 -5.05 3.10 -6.29
CA VAL A 47 -6.13 3.15 -5.30
C VAL A 47 -7.46 2.73 -5.94
N ARG A 48 -8.31 2.06 -5.17
CA ARG A 48 -9.65 1.70 -5.63
C ARG A 48 -10.56 2.93 -5.55
N HIS A 49 -11.31 3.17 -6.63
CA HIS A 49 -12.33 4.20 -6.70
C HIS A 49 -13.69 3.53 -6.92
N TYR A 50 -14.69 3.90 -6.12
CA TYR A 50 -16.04 3.33 -6.14
C TYR A 50 -17.06 4.41 -6.57
N PRO A 51 -17.28 4.64 -7.89
CA PRO A 51 -18.05 5.79 -8.37
C PRO A 51 -19.49 5.86 -7.86
N GLN A 52 -20.09 4.70 -7.59
CA GLN A 52 -21.48 4.57 -7.14
C GLN A 52 -21.60 4.52 -5.60
N GLY A 53 -20.47 4.55 -4.88
CA GLY A 53 -20.39 4.64 -3.43
C GLY A 53 -21.40 3.77 -2.68
N ALA A 54 -22.27 4.44 -1.91
CA ALA A 54 -23.21 3.80 -0.99
C ALA A 54 -24.21 2.84 -1.66
N HIS A 55 -24.57 3.06 -2.94
CA HIS A 55 -25.54 2.23 -3.63
C HIS A 55 -25.10 0.77 -3.75
N PHE A 56 -23.79 0.51 -3.79
CA PHE A 56 -23.23 -0.85 -3.92
C PHE A 56 -22.24 -1.22 -2.81
N ALA A 57 -22.22 -0.48 -1.70
CA ALA A 57 -21.26 -0.69 -0.62
C ALA A 57 -21.28 -2.12 -0.04
N HIS A 58 -22.44 -2.77 -0.01
CA HIS A 58 -22.57 -4.15 0.49
C HIS A 58 -22.28 -5.22 -0.55
N SER A 59 -22.70 -5.00 -1.81
CA SER A 59 -22.56 -5.98 -2.89
C SER A 59 -21.14 -5.98 -3.44
N VAL A 60 -20.63 -4.82 -3.85
CA VAL A 60 -19.25 -4.68 -4.33
C VAL A 60 -18.28 -4.80 -3.17
N GLY A 61 -18.60 -4.16 -2.04
CA GLY A 61 -17.69 -4.09 -0.91
C GLY A 61 -16.64 -3.00 -1.09
N TYR A 62 -15.52 -3.17 -0.38
CA TYR A 62 -14.40 -2.24 -0.42
C TYR A 62 -13.09 -2.98 -0.10
N VAL A 63 -11.97 -2.41 -0.56
CA VAL A 63 -10.62 -2.79 -0.10
C VAL A 63 -10.20 -1.96 1.11
N GLY A 64 -9.43 -2.57 2.01
CA GLY A 64 -8.89 -1.88 3.17
C GLY A 64 -7.51 -2.40 3.51
N ARG A 65 -6.80 -1.66 4.37
CA ARG A 65 -5.45 -2.02 4.78
C ARG A 65 -5.39 -3.43 5.38
N ILE A 66 -4.37 -4.21 5.01
CA ILE A 66 -4.11 -5.53 5.60
C ILE A 66 -3.81 -5.38 7.10
N ASN A 67 -4.51 -6.17 7.92
CA ASN A 67 -4.33 -6.22 9.37
C ASN A 67 -3.48 -7.43 9.81
N GLU A 68 -3.12 -7.46 11.10
CA GLU A 68 -2.26 -8.51 11.66
C GLU A 68 -2.89 -9.92 11.66
N LYS A 69 -4.20 -10.05 11.53
CA LYS A 69 -4.85 -11.36 11.43
C LYS A 69 -4.75 -11.88 10.00
N GLU A 70 -5.01 -11.02 9.03
CA GLU A 70 -4.93 -11.33 7.60
C GLU A 70 -3.50 -11.65 7.19
N ILE A 71 -2.50 -10.90 7.67
CA ILE A 71 -1.09 -11.15 7.31
C ILE A 71 -0.59 -12.55 7.70
N LYS A 72 -1.26 -13.21 8.66
CA LYS A 72 -0.92 -14.58 9.09
C LYS A 72 -1.44 -15.64 8.13
N THR A 73 -2.49 -15.32 7.36
CA THR A 73 -3.15 -16.24 6.43
C THR A 73 -2.79 -15.97 4.98
N LEU A 74 -2.25 -14.78 4.67
CA LEU A 74 -1.86 -14.39 3.32
C LEU A 74 -0.52 -15.01 2.91
N ASP A 75 -0.40 -15.31 1.62
CA ASP A 75 0.87 -15.65 1.02
C ASP A 75 1.80 -14.43 1.05
N LYS A 76 2.90 -14.53 1.80
CA LYS A 76 3.87 -13.45 1.96
C LYS A 76 4.56 -13.07 0.66
N VAL A 77 4.71 -14.01 -0.28
CA VAL A 77 5.32 -13.73 -1.58
C VAL A 77 4.31 -12.97 -2.43
N ASN A 78 3.10 -13.52 -2.59
CA ASN A 78 2.07 -12.89 -3.42
C ASN A 78 1.62 -11.52 -2.88
N TYR A 79 1.74 -11.25 -1.58
CA TYR A 79 1.38 -9.96 -0.99
C TYR A 79 2.59 -9.07 -0.67
N SER A 80 3.79 -9.39 -1.14
CA SER A 80 5.03 -8.66 -0.80
C SER A 80 5.01 -7.17 -1.17
N GLY A 81 4.31 -6.79 -2.25
CA GLY A 81 4.12 -5.40 -2.68
C GLY A 81 2.70 -4.86 -2.48
N THR A 82 1.82 -5.60 -1.79
CA THR A 82 0.40 -5.27 -1.65
C THR A 82 0.06 -4.89 -0.21
N HIS A 83 -0.56 -3.73 -0.01
CA HIS A 83 -0.89 -3.22 1.33
C HIS A 83 -2.39 -3.19 1.64
N HIS A 84 -3.24 -3.42 0.64
CA HIS A 84 -4.70 -3.41 0.74
C HIS A 84 -5.26 -4.73 0.25
N ILE A 85 -6.38 -5.15 0.84
CA ILE A 85 -7.09 -6.40 0.52
C ILE A 85 -8.60 -6.17 0.58
N GLY A 86 -9.37 -6.87 -0.24
CA GLY A 86 -10.83 -6.91 -0.19
C GLY A 86 -11.36 -7.31 1.19
N LYS A 87 -12.21 -6.45 1.76
CA LYS A 87 -12.76 -6.65 3.13
C LYS A 87 -14.14 -7.27 3.13
N THR A 88 -14.96 -6.93 2.14
CA THR A 88 -16.37 -7.32 2.06
C THR A 88 -16.80 -7.48 0.61
N GLY A 89 -18.01 -8.00 0.39
CA GLY A 89 -18.63 -8.09 -0.93
C GLY A 89 -17.80 -8.88 -1.95
N ILE A 90 -17.96 -8.49 -3.21
CA ILE A 90 -17.23 -9.02 -4.37
C ILE A 90 -15.72 -8.85 -4.20
N GLU A 91 -15.25 -7.70 -3.70
CA GLU A 91 -13.82 -7.43 -3.49
C GLU A 91 -13.16 -8.51 -2.63
N ARG A 92 -13.80 -8.93 -1.54
CA ARG A 92 -13.26 -10.02 -0.70
C ARG A 92 -13.46 -11.39 -1.32
N PHE A 93 -14.62 -11.65 -1.92
CA PHE A 93 -14.95 -12.98 -2.41
C PHE A 93 -14.05 -13.39 -3.58
N TYR A 94 -13.80 -12.47 -4.51
CA TYR A 94 -12.96 -12.66 -5.69
C TYR A 94 -11.56 -12.07 -5.51
N GLU A 95 -11.06 -11.91 -4.28
CA GLU A 95 -9.73 -11.35 -4.03
C GLU A 95 -8.65 -12.14 -4.77
N ALA A 96 -8.76 -13.47 -4.85
CA ALA A 96 -7.76 -14.31 -5.52
C ALA A 96 -7.62 -13.99 -7.01
N GLU A 97 -8.73 -13.66 -7.68
CA GLU A 97 -8.77 -13.28 -9.08
C GLU A 97 -8.48 -11.78 -9.30
N LEU A 98 -8.97 -10.91 -8.42
CA LEU A 98 -8.87 -9.45 -8.53
C LEU A 98 -7.50 -8.90 -8.08
N HIS A 99 -6.82 -9.61 -7.18
CA HIS A 99 -5.49 -9.22 -6.69
C HIS A 99 -4.45 -9.26 -7.82
N GLY A 100 -4.58 -10.23 -8.73
CA GLY A 100 -3.62 -10.48 -9.80
C GLY A 100 -2.41 -11.25 -9.31
N GLN A 101 -1.27 -11.05 -9.99
CA GLN A 101 0.00 -11.69 -9.67
C GLN A 101 1.05 -10.61 -9.48
N VAL A 102 1.82 -10.71 -8.39
CA VAL A 102 2.95 -9.79 -8.17
C VAL A 102 4.11 -10.11 -9.10
N GLY A 103 4.66 -9.07 -9.72
CA GLY A 103 5.96 -9.13 -10.38
C GLY A 103 7.11 -8.91 -9.40
N TYR A 104 8.32 -8.87 -9.94
CA TYR A 104 9.53 -8.51 -9.20
C TYR A 104 10.42 -7.59 -10.05
N GLU A 105 11.24 -6.81 -9.36
CA GLU A 105 12.26 -5.95 -9.97
C GLU A 105 13.61 -6.27 -9.31
N GLU A 106 14.64 -6.49 -10.13
CA GLU A 106 16.00 -6.65 -9.65
C GLU A 106 16.69 -5.28 -9.63
N VAL A 107 17.04 -4.80 -8.44
CA VAL A 107 17.71 -3.51 -8.25
C VAL A 107 19.10 -3.76 -7.70
N GLU A 108 20.13 -3.28 -8.41
CA GLU A 108 21.50 -3.30 -7.93
C GLU A 108 21.69 -2.20 -6.86
N THR A 109 22.01 -2.61 -5.64
CA THR A 109 22.27 -1.72 -4.51
C THR A 109 23.75 -1.75 -4.15
N ASN A 110 24.41 -0.58 -4.15
CA ASN A 110 25.79 -0.46 -3.69
C ASN A 110 25.86 -0.68 -2.17
N ALA A 111 26.83 -1.48 -1.72
CA ALA A 111 27.16 -1.60 -0.30
C ALA A 111 27.67 -0.25 0.20
N ARG A 112 27.02 0.30 1.23
CA ARG A 112 27.46 1.52 1.90
C ARG A 112 27.92 1.20 3.31
#